data_AF-A0A506Q7W6-F1
#
_entry.id   AF-A0A506Q7W6-F1
#
_cell.length_a   1.000
_cell.length_b   1.000
_cell.length_c   1.000
_cell.angle_alpha   90.00
_cell.angle_beta   90.00
_cell.angle_gamma   90.00
#
_symmetry.space_group_name_H-M   'P 1'
#
loop_
_entity.id
_entity.type
_entity.pdbx_description
1 polymer ?
#
loop_
_entity_poly.entity_id
_entity_poly.type
_entity_poly.pdbx_seq_one_letter_code
_entity_poly.pdbx_strand_id
1 'polypeptide(L)'
;MPPNVIFREGFKPLGDSSDLLLHARDNRSPPSNFISTSSDVEVAQNFAARDEQKGFVYAIRPQKNAIDVNKTLGKNTPFPDELEMAVPGTISNKDILGVTPVNEDGSFVGFSFINFFGG
;
A
#
# COMPACT_ATOMS: atom_id res chain seq x y z
N MET A 1 -7.96 0.89 -5.35
CA MET A 1 -8.57 2.14 -5.88
C MET A 1 -8.19 2.32 -7.34
N PRO A 2 -9.01 3.02 -8.16
CA PRO A 2 -8.73 3.16 -9.58
C PRO A 2 -7.60 4.19 -9.87
N PRO A 3 -6.77 3.95 -10.91
CA PRO A 3 -5.60 4.77 -11.22
C PRO A 3 -5.86 6.27 -11.40
N ASN A 4 -6.99 6.64 -12.01
CA ASN A 4 -7.35 8.04 -12.30
C ASN A 4 -7.54 8.90 -11.04
N VAL A 5 -7.99 8.28 -9.93
CA VAL A 5 -8.11 8.93 -8.63
C VAL A 5 -6.74 9.03 -7.98
N ILE A 6 -6.01 7.91 -7.94
CA ILE A 6 -4.74 7.82 -7.26
C ILE A 6 -3.65 8.70 -7.90
N PHE A 7 -3.60 8.80 -9.22
CA PHE A 7 -2.65 9.70 -9.91
C PHE A 7 -2.97 11.20 -9.67
N ARG A 8 -4.19 11.52 -9.27
CA ARG A 8 -4.61 12.89 -8.96
C ARG A 8 -4.41 13.24 -7.49
N GLU A 9 -4.78 12.33 -6.60
CA GLU A 9 -4.93 12.63 -5.17
C GLU A 9 -3.88 11.98 -4.28
N GLY A 10 -3.19 10.95 -4.76
CA GLY A 10 -2.33 10.12 -3.94
C GLY A 10 -3.13 9.11 -3.10
N PHE A 11 -2.50 8.62 -2.03
CA PHE A 11 -3.18 7.80 -1.03
C PHE A 11 -3.40 8.60 0.25
N LYS A 12 -4.57 8.40 0.86
CA LYS A 12 -4.97 9.02 2.13
C LYS A 12 -5.20 7.91 3.17
N PRO A 13 -4.87 8.17 4.44
CA PRO A 13 -5.14 7.22 5.51
C PRO A 13 -6.65 7.15 5.79
N LEU A 14 -7.08 6.15 6.56
CA LEU A 14 -8.49 5.95 6.91
C LEU A 14 -8.95 6.89 8.03
N GLY A 15 -8.03 7.37 8.87
CA GLY A 15 -8.31 8.33 9.95
C GLY A 15 -7.03 8.76 10.65
N ASP A 16 -7.11 9.03 11.95
CA ASP A 16 -6.05 9.69 12.70
C ASP A 16 -5.34 8.78 13.74
N SER A 17 -5.76 7.51 13.86
CA SER A 17 -5.13 6.60 14.83
C SER A 17 -3.68 6.29 14.45
N SER A 18 -2.77 6.62 15.36
CA SER A 18 -1.33 6.37 15.21
C SER A 18 -0.85 5.14 16.00
N ASP A 19 -1.77 4.25 16.40
CA ASP A 19 -1.42 2.96 17.01
C ASP A 19 -1.01 1.95 15.94
N LEU A 20 0.29 1.69 15.85
CA LEU A 20 0.87 0.79 14.84
C LEU A 20 0.43 -0.67 15.01
N LEU A 21 0.24 -1.14 16.24
CA LEU A 21 -0.17 -2.52 16.48
C LEU A 21 -1.63 -2.72 16.09
N LEU A 22 -2.50 -1.76 16.40
CA LEU A 22 -3.89 -1.80 15.94
C LEU A 22 -3.95 -1.69 14.41
N HIS A 23 -3.16 -0.80 13.80
CA HIS A 23 -3.06 -0.70 12.34
C HIS A 23 -2.71 -2.05 11.68
N ALA A 24 -1.64 -2.70 12.14
CA ALA A 24 -1.16 -3.96 11.59
C ALA A 24 -2.12 -5.14 11.83
N ARG A 25 -3.09 -5.02 12.75
CA ARG A 25 -4.13 -6.03 13.00
C ARG A 25 -5.41 -5.76 12.22
N ASP A 26 -5.89 -4.53 12.30
CA ASP A 26 -7.08 -4.02 11.64
C ASP A 26 -7.02 -2.49 11.55
N ASN A 27 -6.69 -1.99 10.37
CA ASN A 27 -6.56 -0.56 10.12
C ASN A 27 -7.90 0.22 10.12
N ARG A 28 -9.04 -0.45 10.29
CA ARG A 28 -10.37 0.18 10.30
C ARG A 28 -10.89 0.51 11.69
N SER A 29 -10.37 -0.12 12.75
CA SER A 29 -10.90 0.03 14.11
C SER A 29 -9.79 0.15 15.17
N PRO A 30 -9.39 1.38 15.56
CA PRO A 30 -9.85 2.66 15.02
C PRO A 30 -9.29 2.93 13.61
N PRO A 31 -9.95 3.80 12.81
CA PRO A 31 -9.44 4.19 11.49
C PRO A 31 -8.01 4.73 11.57
N SER A 32 -7.10 4.08 10.85
CA SER A 32 -5.66 4.30 10.98
C SER A 32 -5.15 5.50 10.19
N ASN A 33 -4.14 6.17 10.75
CA ASN A 33 -3.30 7.20 10.13
C ASN A 33 -2.18 6.62 9.25
N PHE A 34 -2.07 5.31 9.12
CA PHE A 34 -1.06 4.69 8.27
C PHE A 34 -1.68 4.13 6.98
N ILE A 35 -0.92 4.24 5.90
CA ILE A 35 -1.19 3.58 4.63
C ILE A 35 -0.29 2.34 4.56
N SER A 36 -0.91 1.16 4.45
CA SER A 36 -0.20 -0.10 4.30
C SER A 36 0.46 -0.20 2.93
N THR A 37 1.76 -0.48 2.92
CA THR A 37 2.54 -0.76 1.71
C THR A 37 3.46 -1.94 1.99
N SER A 38 3.93 -2.65 0.96
CA SER A 38 4.90 -3.73 1.13
C SER A 38 6.14 -3.43 0.29
N SER A 39 7.32 -3.82 0.80
CA SER A 39 8.55 -3.82 0.02
C SER A 39 8.66 -5.02 -0.94
N ASP A 40 7.72 -5.97 -0.86
CA ASP A 40 7.69 -7.17 -1.68
C ASP A 40 6.55 -7.11 -2.70
N VAL A 41 6.90 -7.35 -3.96
CA VAL A 41 5.94 -7.26 -5.07
C VAL A 41 4.95 -8.42 -5.08
N GLU A 42 5.37 -9.62 -4.68
CA GLU A 42 4.50 -10.80 -4.62
C GLU A 42 3.46 -10.62 -3.52
N VAL A 43 3.85 -10.06 -2.37
CA VAL A 43 2.90 -9.66 -1.33
C VAL A 43 1.89 -8.66 -1.89
N ALA A 44 2.35 -7.59 -2.55
CA ALA A 44 1.46 -6.59 -3.15
C ALA A 44 0.50 -7.19 -4.19
N GLN A 45 0.96 -8.15 -5.01
CA GLN A 45 0.14 -8.88 -5.98
C GLN A 45 -0.93 -9.72 -5.28
N ASN A 46 -0.55 -10.48 -4.25
CA ASN A 46 -1.47 -11.30 -3.47
C ASN A 46 -2.60 -10.45 -2.86
N PHE A 47 -2.25 -9.28 -2.31
CA PHE A 47 -3.24 -8.33 -1.81
C PHE A 47 -4.12 -7.74 -2.90
N ALA A 48 -3.54 -7.39 -4.06
CA ALA A 48 -4.29 -6.84 -5.17
C ALA A 48 -5.30 -7.83 -5.77
N ALA A 49 -5.02 -9.13 -5.70
CA ALA A 49 -5.90 -10.20 -6.18
C ALA A 49 -6.87 -10.75 -5.12
N ARG A 50 -6.80 -10.30 -3.87
CA ARG A 50 -7.78 -10.71 -2.84
C ARG A 50 -9.20 -10.38 -3.30
N ASP A 51 -10.13 -11.24 -2.92
CA ASP A 51 -11.57 -11.16 -3.24
C ASP A 51 -11.92 -11.27 -4.74
N GLU A 52 -11.08 -11.94 -5.54
CA GLU A 52 -11.30 -12.24 -6.97
C GLU A 52 -11.62 -10.99 -7.82
N GLN A 53 -11.07 -9.84 -7.44
CA GLN A 53 -11.26 -8.59 -8.16
C GLN A 53 -10.03 -8.23 -8.99
N LYS A 54 -10.26 -7.58 -10.13
CA LYS A 54 -9.20 -6.95 -10.93
C LYS A 54 -8.57 -5.81 -10.13
N GLY A 55 -7.47 -6.10 -9.47
CA GLY A 55 -6.73 -5.17 -8.63
C GLY A 55 -5.63 -4.41 -9.36
N PHE A 56 -4.86 -3.67 -8.56
CA PHE A 56 -3.79 -2.81 -9.03
C PHE A 56 -2.61 -2.86 -8.06
N VAL A 57 -1.41 -3.03 -8.59
CA VAL A 57 -0.16 -2.85 -7.85
C VAL A 57 0.43 -1.49 -8.22
N TYR A 58 0.51 -0.59 -7.24
CA TYR A 58 1.07 0.75 -7.42
C TYR A 58 2.55 0.77 -7.08
N ALA A 59 3.37 1.25 -8.02
CA ALA A 59 4.77 1.52 -7.76
C ALA A 59 4.91 2.91 -7.13
N ILE A 60 5.43 2.96 -5.91
CA ILE A 60 5.61 4.19 -5.13
C ILE A 60 7.09 4.41 -4.83
N ARG A 61 7.53 5.68 -4.82
CA ARG A 61 8.86 6.03 -4.34
C ARG A 61 8.99 5.65 -2.85
N PRO A 62 10.19 5.28 -2.39
CA PRO A 62 10.42 5.06 -0.97
C PRO A 62 10.01 6.27 -0.13
N GLN A 63 9.12 6.06 0.83
CA GLN A 63 8.62 7.11 1.71
C GLN A 63 9.59 7.26 2.89
N LYS A 64 10.13 8.47 3.11
CA LYS A 64 11.16 8.72 4.13
C LYS A 64 10.71 8.43 5.55
N ASN A 65 9.41 8.56 5.81
CA ASN A 65 8.76 8.34 7.10
C ASN A 65 8.11 6.94 7.21
N ALA A 66 8.33 6.03 6.25
CA ALA A 66 7.81 4.68 6.33
C ALA A 66 8.39 3.94 7.54
N ILE A 67 7.51 3.22 8.25
CA ILE A 67 7.86 2.44 9.43
C ILE A 67 7.87 0.97 9.02
N ASP A 68 9.02 0.33 9.21
CA ASP A 68 9.13 -1.13 9.12
C ASP A 68 8.39 -1.75 10.31
N VAL A 69 7.26 -2.39 10.03
CA VAL A 69 6.35 -2.93 11.06
C VAL A 69 7.01 -4.08 11.79
N ASN A 70 7.69 -4.98 11.08
CA ASN A 70 8.39 -6.13 11.66
C ASN A 70 9.49 -5.69 12.62
N LYS A 71 10.29 -4.71 12.20
CA LYS A 71 11.36 -4.16 13.03
C LYS A 71 10.82 -3.44 14.26
N THR A 72 9.68 -2.75 14.14
CA THR A 72 9.12 -1.92 15.21
C THR A 72 8.34 -2.74 16.23
N LEU A 73 7.50 -3.69 15.79
CA LEU A 73 6.68 -4.53 16.66
C LEU A 73 7.37 -5.83 17.10
N GLY A 74 8.39 -6.27 16.36
CA GLY A 74 9.16 -7.47 16.68
C GLY A 74 8.26 -8.70 16.80
N LYS A 75 8.30 -9.36 17.97
CA LYS A 75 7.48 -10.54 18.25
C LYS A 75 5.97 -10.27 18.31
N ASN A 76 5.56 -9.01 18.40
CA ASN A 76 4.14 -8.64 18.44
C ASN A 76 3.55 -8.40 17.04
N THR A 77 4.36 -8.52 16.00
CA THR A 77 3.93 -8.35 14.61
C THR A 77 2.85 -9.39 14.25
N PRO A 78 1.65 -8.95 13.83
CA PRO A 78 0.56 -9.87 13.49
C PRO A 78 0.86 -10.70 12.23
N PHE A 79 1.40 -10.07 11.19
CA PHE A 79 1.61 -10.66 9.87
C PHE A 79 3.04 -10.38 9.35
N PRO A 80 4.07 -11.06 9.88
CA PRO A 80 5.46 -10.77 9.53
C PRO A 80 5.80 -11.00 8.05
N ASP A 81 5.08 -11.91 7.38
CA ASP A 81 5.33 -12.24 5.97
C ASP A 81 4.83 -11.15 5.01
N GLU A 82 4.07 -10.16 5.49
CA GLU A 82 3.59 -9.06 4.65
C GLU A 82 4.68 -8.01 4.36
N LEU A 83 5.80 -8.05 5.09
CA LEU A 83 6.93 -7.14 4.93
C LEU A 83 6.46 -5.67 4.86
N GLU A 84 5.55 -5.33 5.79
CA GLU A 84 4.82 -4.07 5.75
C GLU A 84 5.72 -2.88 6.08
N MET A 85 5.66 -1.88 5.19
CA MET A 85 6.17 -0.54 5.37
C MET A 85 4.98 0.40 5.58
N ALA A 86 4.59 0.63 6.83
CA ALA A 86 3.46 1.48 7.18
C ALA A 86 3.83 2.96 7.01
N VAL A 87 3.15 3.68 6.10
CA VAL A 87 3.44 5.09 5.81
C VAL A 87 2.48 5.99 6.57
N PRO A 88 2.93 6.81 7.54
CA PRO A 88 2.04 7.72 8.24
C PRO A 88 1.59 8.89 7.36
N GLY A 89 0.33 9.28 7.50
CA GLY A 89 -0.27 10.38 6.75
C GLY A 89 -0.58 9.99 5.30
N THR A 90 -0.33 10.92 4.37
CA THR A 90 -0.63 10.75 2.94
C THR A 90 0.59 10.35 2.13
N ILE A 91 0.42 9.50 1.12
CA ILE A 91 1.41 9.31 0.05
C ILE A 91 1.06 10.28 -1.08
N SER A 92 1.98 11.20 -1.41
CA SER A 92 1.76 12.19 -2.46
C SER A 92 1.58 11.53 -3.82
N ASN A 93 0.70 12.07 -4.66
CA ASN A 93 0.59 11.62 -6.06
C ASN A 93 1.91 11.77 -6.83
N LYS A 94 2.79 12.69 -6.44
CA LYS A 94 4.12 12.86 -7.03
C LYS A 94 5.08 11.71 -6.75
N ASP A 95 4.81 10.95 -5.69
CA ASP A 95 5.57 9.77 -5.32
C ASP A 95 5.04 8.50 -5.96
N ILE A 96 3.92 8.57 -6.68
CA ILE A 96 3.34 7.43 -7.40
C ILE A 96 3.94 7.42 -8.79
N LEU A 97 4.73 6.39 -9.11
CA LEU A 97 5.42 6.25 -10.39
C LEU A 97 4.52 5.70 -11.48
N GLY A 98 3.61 4.82 -11.10
CA GLY A 98 2.71 4.14 -12.03
C GLY A 98 1.95 3.01 -11.35
N VAL A 99 1.23 2.26 -12.17
CA VAL A 99 0.40 1.15 -11.70
C VAL A 99 0.34 0.03 -12.74
N THR A 100 0.38 -1.20 -12.25
CA THR A 100 0.25 -2.42 -13.05
C THR A 100 -1.02 -3.15 -12.62
N PRO A 101 -2.01 -3.34 -13.51
CA PRO A 101 -3.17 -4.17 -13.22
C PRO A 101 -2.78 -5.65 -13.08
N VAL A 102 -3.51 -6.35 -12.22
CA VAL A 102 -3.36 -7.80 -12.00
C VAL A 102 -4.61 -8.55 -12.46
N ASN A 103 -4.40 -9.81 -12.85
CA ASN A 103 -5.44 -10.81 -13.03
C ASN A 103 -5.94 -11.30 -11.67
N GLU A 104 -7.03 -12.07 -11.67
CA GLU A 104 -7.63 -12.66 -10.47
C GLU A 104 -6.69 -13.64 -9.76
N ASP A 105 -5.72 -14.22 -10.47
CA ASP A 105 -4.67 -15.08 -9.91
C ASP A 105 -3.45 -14.31 -9.38
N GLY A 106 -3.48 -12.97 -9.40
CA GLY A 106 -2.37 -12.10 -8.98
C GLY A 106 -1.29 -11.87 -10.02
N SER A 107 -1.31 -12.58 -11.15
CA SER A 107 -0.36 -12.34 -12.24
C SER A 107 -0.58 -10.98 -12.90
N PHE A 108 0.48 -10.33 -13.36
CA PHE A 108 0.33 -9.07 -14.08
C PHE A 108 -0.32 -9.27 -15.44
N VAL A 109 -1.20 -8.34 -15.83
CA VAL A 109 -1.88 -8.36 -17.15
C VAL A 109 -0.90 -8.12 -18.31
N GLY A 110 0.28 -7.57 -18.05
CA GLY A 110 1.35 -7.41 -19.04
C GLY A 110 1.58 -5.98 -19.55
N PHE A 111 0.99 -4.97 -18.92
CA PHE A 111 1.26 -3.56 -19.20
C PHE A 111 1.16 -2.71 -17.91
N SER A 112 1.70 -1.50 -17.94
CA SER A 112 1.60 -0.54 -16.83
C SER A 112 1.16 0.83 -17.34
N PHE A 113 0.43 1.57 -16.51
CA PHE A 113 0.20 2.99 -16.73
C PHE A 113 1.23 3.79 -15.94
N ILE A 114 1.94 4.69 -16.63
CA ILE A 114 2.91 5.58 -15.99
C ILE A 114 2.21 6.85 -15.53
N ASN A 115 2.55 7.30 -14.32
CA ASN A 115 2.07 8.57 -13.81
C ASN A 115 2.98 9.71 -14.28
N PHE A 116 2.55 10.43 -15.32
CA PHE A 116 3.28 11.59 -15.83
C PHE A 116 3.03 12.88 -15.04
N PHE A 117 2.12 12.88 -14.06
CA PHE A 117 1.81 14.05 -13.23
C PHE A 117 2.80 14.23 -12.06
N GLY A 118 3.71 13.27 -11.85
CA GLY A 118 4.69 13.27 -10.76
C GLY A 118 6.07 13.84 -11.10
N GLY A 119 6.21 14.55 -12.25
CA GLY A 119 7.43 15.21 -12.70
C GLY A 119 7.47 16.70 -12.37
#